data_AF-A0A1C5YWL8-F1
#
_entry.id   AF-A0A1C5YWL8-F1
#
_cell.length_a   1.000
_cell.length_b   1.000
_cell.length_c   1.000
_cell.angle_alpha   90.00
_cell.angle_beta   90.00
_cell.angle_gamma   90.00
#
_symmetry.space_group_name_H-M   'P 1'
#
loop_
_entity.id
_entity.type
_entity.pdbx_description
1 polymer ?
#
loop_
_entity_poly.entity_id
_entity_poly.type
_entity_poly.pdbx_seq_one_letter_code
_entity_poly.pdbx_strand_id
1 'polypeptide(L)'
;MKLQDTVDLMLGTDFKDRFKAEYYQLDNRITGLQNMLDKYKAGTLEFTPNCTYEMLYEQLVYMELYRVILEERAKIENIEL
;
A
#
# COMPACT_ATOMS: atom_id res chain seq x y z
N MET A 1 3.55 8.80 5.56
CA MET A 1 2.85 8.70 6.86
C MET A 1 3.10 7.32 7.45
N LYS A 2 3.39 7.16 8.74
CA LYS A 2 3.58 5.83 9.33
C LYS A 2 2.22 5.16 9.54
N LEU A 3 2.20 3.83 9.60
CA LEU A 3 0.98 3.06 9.83
C LEU A 3 0.22 3.53 11.10
N GLN A 4 0.94 3.81 12.18
CA GLN A 4 0.33 4.28 13.43
C GLN A 4 -0.43 5.62 13.26
N ASP A 5 0.07 6.52 12.40
CA ASP A 5 -0.51 7.86 12.21
C ASP A 5 -1.85 7.75 11.43
N THR A 6 -2.05 6.65 10.70
CA THR A 6 -3.30 6.40 9.96
C THR A 6 -4.46 5.97 10.86
N VAL A 7 -4.21 5.60 12.13
CA VAL A 7 -5.27 5.17 13.06
C VAL A 7 -6.26 6.30 13.31
N ASP A 8 -5.75 7.49 13.63
CA ASP A 8 -6.59 8.66 13.92
C ASP A 8 -7.41 9.07 12.69
N LEU A 9 -6.79 8.98 11.49
CA LEU A 9 -7.48 9.25 10.23
C LEU A 9 -8.57 8.21 9.91
N MET A 10 -8.34 6.93 10.21
CA MET A 10 -9.34 5.87 10.03
C MET A 10 -10.54 6.04 10.97
N LEU A 11 -10.31 6.60 12.15
CA LEU A 11 -11.36 6.93 13.12
C LEU A 11 -12.03 8.29 12.82
N GLY A 12 -11.52 9.03 11.84
CA GLY A 12 -12.10 10.30 11.39
C GLY A 12 -13.53 10.15 10.90
N THR A 13 -14.35 11.15 11.20
CA THR A 13 -15.75 11.22 10.75
C THR A 13 -15.85 11.66 9.29
N ASP A 14 -14.94 12.52 8.84
CA ASP A 14 -14.81 12.91 7.44
C ASP A 14 -14.30 11.73 6.60
N PHE A 15 -14.95 11.49 5.47
CA PHE A 15 -14.52 10.44 4.54
C PHE A 15 -13.14 10.74 3.95
N LYS A 16 -12.75 12.02 3.84
CA LYS A 16 -11.44 12.43 3.33
C LYS A 16 -10.30 11.92 4.21
N ASP A 17 -10.49 11.90 5.52
CA ASP A 17 -9.48 11.38 6.45
C ASP A 17 -9.30 9.87 6.26
N ARG A 18 -10.40 9.13 6.20
CA ARG A 18 -10.38 7.68 5.92
C ARG A 18 -9.76 7.37 4.56
N PHE A 19 -10.01 8.21 3.56
CA PHE A 19 -9.40 8.10 2.23
C PHE A 19 -7.87 8.30 2.27
N LYS A 20 -7.39 9.34 2.96
CA LYS A 20 -5.94 9.56 3.15
C LYS A 20 -5.31 8.37 3.88
N ALA A 21 -5.96 7.88 4.93
CA ALA A 21 -5.50 6.71 5.67
C ALA A 21 -5.36 5.49 4.76
N GLU A 22 -6.37 5.19 3.95
CA GLU A 22 -6.35 4.08 3.00
C GLU A 22 -5.17 4.21 2.01
N TYR A 23 -5.00 5.37 1.40
CA TYR A 23 -3.89 5.64 0.48
C TYR A 23 -2.53 5.38 1.14
N TYR A 24 -2.30 5.98 2.32
CA TYR A 24 -1.02 5.85 3.00
C TYR A 24 -0.76 4.44 3.55
N GLN A 25 -1.80 3.72 3.96
CA GLN A 25 -1.67 2.32 4.33
C GLN A 25 -1.29 1.44 3.13
N LEU A 26 -1.93 1.67 1.99
CA LEU A 26 -1.64 0.96 0.74
C LEU A 26 -0.21 1.22 0.29
N ASP A 27 0.23 2.48 0.26
CA ASP A 27 1.59 2.88 -0.16
C ASP A 27 2.69 2.27 0.72
N ASN A 28 2.47 2.25 2.04
CA ASN A 28 3.37 1.56 2.97
C ASN A 28 3.43 0.05 2.70
N ARG A 29 2.30 -0.58 2.38
CA ARG A 29 2.24 -2.03 2.07
C ARG A 29 2.91 -2.33 0.72
N ILE A 30 2.74 -1.48 -0.29
CA ILE A 30 3.44 -1.57 -1.58
C ILE A 30 4.94 -1.55 -1.34
N THR A 31 5.43 -0.56 -0.60
CA THR A 31 6.86 -0.42 -0.27
C THR A 31 7.38 -1.65 0.47
N GLY A 32 6.63 -2.17 1.44
CA GLY A 32 7.00 -3.38 2.19
C GLY A 32 7.07 -4.62 1.29
N LEU A 33 6.08 -4.82 0.42
CA LEU A 33 6.01 -5.97 -0.48
C LEU A 33 7.08 -5.90 -1.57
N GLN A 34 7.34 -4.72 -2.15
CA GLN A 34 8.43 -4.51 -3.09
C GLN A 34 9.78 -4.88 -2.47
N ASN A 35 10.08 -4.37 -1.28
CA ASN A 35 11.31 -4.69 -0.55
C ASN A 35 11.44 -6.19 -0.26
N MET A 36 10.33 -6.85 0.08
CA MET A 36 10.29 -8.30 0.29
C MET A 36 10.60 -9.05 -1.02
N LEU A 37 9.98 -8.67 -2.14
CA LEU A 37 10.18 -9.27 -3.46
C LEU A 37 11.63 -9.09 -3.95
N ASP A 38 12.23 -7.93 -3.69
CA ASP A 38 13.64 -7.67 -4.02
C ASP A 38 14.58 -8.61 -3.25
N LYS A 39 14.35 -8.77 -1.95
CA LYS A 39 15.09 -9.74 -1.12
C LYS A 39 14.85 -11.18 -1.56
N TYR A 40 13.63 -11.52 -1.97
CA TYR A 40 13.30 -12.84 -2.50
C TYR A 40 14.15 -13.10 -3.76
N LYS A 41 14.11 -12.20 -4.75
CA LYS A 41 14.90 -12.33 -5.99
C LYS A 41 16.41 -12.37 -5.74
N ALA A 42 16.90 -11.63 -4.74
CA ALA A 42 18.31 -11.63 -4.35
C ALA A 42 18.74 -12.89 -3.56
N GLY A 43 17.79 -13.74 -3.15
CA GLY A 43 18.08 -14.91 -2.31
C GLY A 43 18.46 -14.54 -0.86
N THR A 44 18.14 -13.33 -0.40
CA THR A 44 18.48 -12.81 0.92
C THR A 44 17.27 -12.63 1.83
N LEU A 45 16.11 -13.18 1.45
CA LEU A 45 14.92 -13.15 2.28
C LEU A 45 15.12 -14.09 3.48
N GLU A 46 14.92 -13.59 4.69
CA GLU A 46 15.19 -14.32 5.94
C GLU A 46 14.17 -15.43 6.26
N PHE A 47 13.14 -15.57 5.43
CA PHE A 47 12.09 -16.57 5.58
C PHE A 47 11.62 -17.08 4.20
N THR A 48 10.96 -18.23 4.19
CA THR A 48 10.38 -18.82 2.99
C THR A 48 8.86 -18.58 2.96
N PRO A 49 8.32 -17.86 1.97
CA PRO A 49 6.88 -17.73 1.80
C PRO A 49 6.23 -19.08 1.47
N ASN A 50 4.99 -19.28 1.94
CA ASN A 50 4.20 -20.47 1.60
C ASN A 50 3.54 -20.38 0.21
N CYS A 51 3.56 -19.19 -0.41
CA CYS A 51 3.05 -18.92 -1.74
C CYS A 51 4.20 -18.68 -2.72
N THR A 52 3.88 -18.68 -4.02
CA THR A 52 4.88 -18.46 -5.07
C THR A 52 5.29 -16.99 -5.16
N TYR A 53 6.47 -16.74 -5.72
CA TYR A 53 6.94 -15.38 -6.03
C TYR A 53 5.94 -14.67 -6.96
N GLU A 54 5.42 -15.37 -7.96
CA GLU A 54 4.50 -14.83 -8.96
C GLU A 54 3.21 -14.33 -8.33
N MET A 55 2.66 -15.04 -7.34
CA MET A 55 1.46 -14.63 -6.61
C MET A 55 1.69 -13.33 -5.85
N LEU A 56 2.86 -13.19 -5.19
CA LEU A 56 3.23 -11.98 -4.46
C LEU A 56 3.52 -10.80 -5.41
N TYR A 57 4.12 -11.07 -6.57
CA TYR A 57 4.36 -10.05 -7.58
C TYR A 57 3.05 -9.56 -8.22
N GLU A 58 2.12 -10.48 -8.52
CA GLU A 58 0.79 -10.12 -9.01
C GLU A 58 0.01 -9.28 -7.98
N GLN A 59 0.09 -9.65 -6.69
CA GLN A 59 -0.46 -8.83 -5.60
C GLN A 59 0.11 -7.40 -5.62
N LEU A 60 1.43 -7.25 -5.78
CA LEU A 60 2.07 -5.94 -5.86
C LEU A 60 1.51 -5.11 -7.02
N VAL A 61 1.42 -5.70 -8.22
CA VAL A 61 0.87 -5.03 -9.41
C VAL A 61 -0.55 -4.52 -9.15
N TYR A 62 -1.42 -5.33 -8.56
CA TYR A 62 -2.78 -4.89 -8.23
C TYR A 62 -2.82 -3.77 -7.20
N MET A 63 -1.93 -3.81 -6.20
CA MET A 63 -1.83 -2.75 -5.20
C MET A 63 -1.36 -1.43 -5.82
N GLU A 64 -0.36 -1.46 -6.73
CA GLU A 64 0.13 -0.27 -7.43
C GLU A 64 -0.94 0.34 -8.33
N LEU A 65 -1.66 -0.49 -9.10
CA LEU A 65 -2.78 -0.03 -9.91
C LEU A 65 -3.89 0.58 -9.04
N TYR A 66 -4.20 -0.03 -7.89
CA TYR A 66 -5.17 0.55 -6.97
C TYR A 66 -4.70 1.90 -6.40
N ARG A 67 -3.40 2.03 -6.07
CA ARG A 67 -2.82 3.31 -5.61
C ARG A 67 -2.98 4.41 -6.67
N VAL A 68 -2.74 4.10 -7.94
CA VAL A 68 -2.95 5.04 -9.05
C VAL A 68 -4.41 5.50 -9.13
N ILE A 69 -5.37 4.59 -8.95
CA ILE A 69 -6.79 4.95 -8.90
C ILE A 69 -7.09 5.90 -7.73
N LEU A 70 -6.49 5.67 -6.55
CA LEU A 70 -6.64 6.57 -5.41
C LEU A 70 -6.01 7.96 -5.68
N GLU A 71 -4.87 8.04 -6.37
CA GLU A 71 -4.25 9.32 -6.76
C GLU A 71 -5.15 10.11 -7.72
N GLU A 72 -5.75 9.45 -8.71
CA GLU A 72 -6.69 10.09 -9.63
C GLU A 72 -7.99 10.51 -8.92
N ARG A 73 -8.54 9.65 -8.05
CA ARG A 73 -9.72 10.00 -7.24
C ARG A 73 -9.46 11.19 -6.32
N ALA A 74 -8.28 11.27 -5.70
CA ALA A 74 -7.91 12.40 -4.86
C ALA A 74 -7.96 13.74 -5.61
N LYS A 75 -7.49 13.77 -6.87
CA LYS A 75 -7.57 14.95 -7.74
C LYS A 75 -9.02 15.34 -8.03
N ILE A 76 -9.87 14.36 -8.37
CA ILE A 76 -11.28 14.59 -8.71
C ILE A 76 -12.07 15.06 -7.48
N GLU A 77 -11.84 14.44 -6.33
CA GLU A 77 -12.57 14.67 -5.08
C GLU A 77 -11.98 15.84 -4.25
N ASN A 78 -10.92 16.49 -4.74
CA ASN A 78 -10.19 17.56 -4.06
C ASN A 78 -9.75 17.15 -2.64
N ILE A 79 -9.02 16.04 -2.58
CA ILE A 79 -8.39 15.49 -1.37
C ILE A 79 -6.88 15.69 -1.51
N GLU A 80 -6.28 16.38 -0.56
CA GLU A 80 -4.82 16.51 -0.47
C GLU A 80 -4.26 15.23 0.15
N LEU A 81 -3.59 14.41 -0.66
CA LEU A 81 -2.87 13.23 -0.20
C LEU A 81 -1.55 13.66 0.42
#